data_AF-A0A317P260-F1
#
_entry.id   AF-A0A317P260-F1
#
_cell.length_a   1.000
_cell.length_b   1.000
_cell.length_c   1.000
_cell.angle_alpha   90.00
_cell.angle_beta   90.00
_cell.angle_gamma   90.00
#
_symmetry.space_group_name_H-M   'P 1'
#
loop_
_entity.id
_entity.type
_entity.pdbx_description
1 polymer ?
#
loop_
_entity_poly.entity_id
_entity_poly.type
_entity_poly.pdbx_seq_one_letter_code
_entity_poly.pdbx_strand_id
1 'polypeptide(L)'
;MGDICIDPATASQAGSAISTNSSESRARVETQFDEIAPAAEANDGWKTGPALIDLAFLRKRDILASLDELESIGQKIVEIVSARVSVDERYATSLDRIGKAVDTMSE
;
A
#
# COMPACT_ATOMS: atom_id res chain seq x y z
N MET A 1 4.63 15.57 -23.28
CA MET A 1 4.44 15.25 -21.84
C MET A 1 5.39 16.15 -21.07
N GLY A 2 4.94 16.80 -20.00
CA GLY A 2 5.86 17.47 -19.06
C GLY A 2 6.41 16.44 -18.08
N ASP A 3 7.60 16.68 -17.53
CA ASP A 3 8.15 15.83 -16.48
C ASP A 3 7.26 15.85 -15.24
N ILE A 4 6.77 14.67 -14.86
CA ILE A 4 6.05 14.49 -13.59
C ILE A 4 7.12 14.33 -12.51
N CYS A 5 7.52 15.45 -11.90
CA CYS A 5 8.40 15.44 -10.75
C CYS A 5 7.63 14.93 -9.52
N ILE A 6 7.76 13.64 -9.23
CA ILE A 6 7.25 13.02 -8.01
C ILE A 6 8.33 13.15 -6.93
N ASP A 7 8.00 13.86 -5.85
CA ASP A 7 8.85 13.92 -4.65
C ASP A 7 8.95 12.53 -3.97
N PRO A 8 10.16 11.96 -3.80
CA PRO A 8 10.37 10.69 -3.13
C PRO A 8 9.80 10.64 -1.70
N ALA A 9 9.92 11.72 -0.92
CA ALA A 9 9.47 11.70 0.48
C ALA A 9 7.95 11.57 0.57
N THR A 10 7.22 12.42 -0.18
CA THR A 10 5.76 12.38 -0.29
C THR A 10 5.26 11.06 -0.86
N ALA A 11 5.94 10.50 -1.87
CA ALA A 11 5.55 9.21 -2.46
C ALA A 11 5.73 8.03 -1.48
N SER A 12 6.84 8.00 -0.75
CA SER A 12 7.07 6.99 0.30
C SER A 12 6.05 7.10 1.44
N GLN A 13 5.73 8.33 1.87
CA GLN A 13 4.68 8.58 2.86
C GLN A 13 3.31 8.10 2.36
N ALA A 14 2.96 8.38 1.11
CA ALA A 14 1.70 7.94 0.51
C ALA A 14 1.62 6.39 0.42
N GLY A 15 2.68 5.72 -0.05
CA GLY A 15 2.74 4.25 -0.09
C GLY A 15 2.60 3.62 1.29
N SER A 16 3.28 4.18 2.29
CA SER A 16 3.17 3.76 3.69
C SER A 16 1.75 3.95 4.24
N ALA A 17 1.13 5.11 3.99
CA ALA A 17 -0.24 5.39 4.42
C ALA A 17 -1.26 4.46 3.76
N ILE A 18 -1.10 4.13 2.47
CA ILE A 18 -1.94 3.14 1.78
C ILE A 18 -1.80 1.78 2.43
N SER A 19 -0.57 1.32 2.71
CA SER A 19 -0.31 0.03 3.36
C SER A 19 -0.97 -0.06 4.74
N THR A 20 -0.76 0.95 5.60
CA THR A 20 -1.34 0.99 6.97
C THR A 20 -2.86 1.10 6.94
N ASN A 21 -3.43 2.01 6.14
CA ASN A 21 -4.88 2.17 6.07
C ASN A 21 -5.58 0.92 5.54
N SER A 22 -4.93 0.17 4.63
CA SER A 22 -5.48 -1.07 4.08
C SER A 22 -5.46 -2.21 5.11
N SER A 23 -4.36 -2.38 5.86
CA SER A 23 -4.27 -3.40 6.91
C SER A 23 -5.16 -3.09 8.12
N GLU A 24 -5.28 -1.83 8.52
CA GLU A 24 -6.29 -1.40 9.52
C GLU A 24 -7.72 -1.68 9.04
N SER A 25 -8.02 -1.39 7.77
CA SER A 25 -9.34 -1.65 7.19
C SER A 25 -9.64 -3.15 7.13
N ARG A 26 -8.63 -4.00 6.87
CA ARG A 26 -8.77 -5.46 6.89
C ARG A 26 -9.22 -5.93 8.28
N ALA A 27 -8.50 -5.53 9.33
CA ALA A 27 -8.83 -5.89 10.71
C ALA A 27 -10.24 -5.45 11.13
N ARG A 28 -10.68 -4.26 10.68
CA ARG A 28 -12.05 -3.75 10.94
C ARG A 28 -13.11 -4.59 10.21
N VAL A 29 -12.89 -4.97 8.95
CA VAL A 29 -13.79 -5.82 8.17
C VAL A 29 -13.86 -7.24 8.74
N GLU A 30 -12.73 -7.79 9.17
CA GLU A 30 -12.70 -9.10 9.85
C GLU A 30 -13.53 -9.07 11.14
N THR A 31 -13.27 -8.09 12.02
CA THR A 31 -14.03 -7.89 13.28
C THR A 31 -15.53 -7.75 13.03
N GLN A 32 -15.95 -6.91 12.09
CA GLN A 32 -17.38 -6.71 11.76
C GLN A 32 -18.07 -7.98 11.27
N PHE A 33 -17.35 -8.87 10.57
CA PHE A 33 -17.93 -10.12 10.08
C PHE A 33 -17.90 -11.23 11.13
N ASP A 34 -17.01 -11.19 12.10
CA ASP A 34 -17.01 -12.15 13.20
C ASP A 34 -18.21 -11.90 14.16
N GLU A 35 -18.70 -10.66 14.23
CA GLU A 35 -19.98 -10.30 14.88
C GLU A 35 -21.23 -10.78 14.11
N ILE A 36 -21.12 -11.11 12.81
CA ILE A 36 -22.27 -11.56 12.01
C ILE A 36 -22.72 -12.98 12.39
N ALA A 37 -21.80 -13.87 12.75
CA ALA A 37 -22.17 -15.24 13.16
C ALA A 37 -23.12 -15.26 14.38
N PRO A 38 -22.80 -14.62 15.54
CA PRO A 38 -23.72 -14.56 16.66
C PRO A 38 -24.97 -13.71 16.36
N ALA A 39 -24.89 -12.69 15.50
CA ALA A 39 -26.07 -11.92 15.08
C ALA A 39 -27.04 -12.75 14.22
N ALA A 40 -26.54 -13.67 13.40
CA ALA A 40 -27.34 -14.60 12.60
C ALA A 40 -27.97 -15.71 13.46
N GLU A 41 -27.27 -16.20 14.48
CA GLU A 41 -27.83 -17.14 15.46
C GLU A 41 -28.92 -16.50 16.34
N ALA A 42 -28.73 -15.23 16.74
CA ALA A 42 -29.65 -14.51 17.62
C ALA A 42 -30.91 -13.95 16.93
N ASN A 43 -31.01 -14.03 15.61
CA ASN A 43 -32.10 -13.41 14.85
C ASN A 43 -32.71 -14.38 13.81
N ASP A 44 -33.91 -14.90 14.08
CA ASP A 44 -34.66 -15.71 13.11
C ASP A 44 -34.91 -14.98 11.77
N GLY A 45 -34.92 -13.63 11.77
CA GLY A 45 -34.96 -12.81 10.57
C GLY A 45 -33.69 -12.86 9.72
N TRP A 46 -32.54 -13.29 10.24
CA TRP A 46 -31.34 -13.57 9.43
C TRP A 46 -31.44 -14.89 8.65
N LYS A 47 -32.39 -15.78 9.00
CA LYS A 47 -32.73 -16.96 8.18
C LYS A 47 -33.46 -16.60 6.87
N THR A 48 -33.75 -15.32 6.61
CA THR A 48 -34.57 -14.87 5.46
C THR A 48 -33.96 -15.06 4.07
N GLY A 49 -32.75 -15.61 3.96
CA GLY A 49 -32.31 -16.25 2.72
C GLY A 49 -30.85 -16.65 2.73
N PRO A 50 -30.51 -17.93 2.45
CA PRO A 50 -29.12 -18.35 2.22
C PRO A 50 -28.38 -17.44 1.23
N ALA A 51 -29.06 -16.98 0.18
CA ALA A 51 -28.53 -16.04 -0.81
C ALA A 51 -28.06 -14.69 -0.24
N LEU A 52 -28.65 -14.19 0.86
CA LEU A 52 -28.19 -12.96 1.51
C LEU A 52 -26.92 -13.19 2.34
N ILE A 53 -26.83 -14.36 2.98
CA ILE A 53 -25.64 -14.82 3.72
C ILE A 53 -24.49 -15.04 2.73
N ASP A 54 -24.74 -15.76 1.63
CA ASP A 54 -23.77 -15.99 0.55
C ASP A 54 -23.29 -14.67 -0.07
N LEU A 55 -24.20 -13.72 -0.32
CA LEU A 55 -23.86 -12.38 -0.80
C LEU A 55 -22.97 -11.63 0.19
N ALA A 56 -23.25 -11.71 1.50
CA ALA A 56 -22.42 -11.08 2.52
C ALA A 56 -21.00 -11.69 2.54
N PHE A 57 -20.86 -13.02 2.47
CA PHE A 57 -19.56 -13.69 2.40
C PHE A 57 -18.78 -13.36 1.11
N LEU A 58 -19.47 -13.31 -0.04
CA LEU A 58 -18.87 -12.87 -1.31
C LEU A 58 -18.33 -11.43 -1.18
N ARG A 59 -19.13 -10.52 -0.60
CA ARG A 59 -18.69 -9.14 -0.35
C ARG A 59 -17.53 -9.05 0.65
N LYS A 60 -17.51 -9.85 1.73
CA LYS A 60 -16.32 -9.94 2.63
C LYS A 60 -15.07 -10.25 1.82
N ARG A 61 -15.11 -11.33 1.04
CA ARG A 61 -13.97 -11.81 0.25
C ARG A 61 -13.50 -10.76 -0.77
N ASP A 62 -14.42 -10.15 -1.51
CA ASP A 62 -14.07 -9.16 -2.54
C ASP A 62 -13.45 -7.89 -1.92
N ILE A 63 -13.93 -7.46 -0.73
CA ILE A 63 -13.36 -6.33 0.03
C ILE A 63 -11.95 -6.68 0.54
N LEU A 64 -11.79 -7.86 1.16
CA LEU A 64 -10.49 -8.31 1.67
C LEU A 64 -9.45 -8.40 0.55
N ALA A 65 -9.80 -9.01 -0.59
CA ALA A 65 -8.91 -9.09 -1.76
C ALA A 65 -8.51 -7.71 -2.30
N SER A 66 -9.43 -6.74 -2.30
CA SER A 66 -9.13 -5.35 -2.69
C SER A 66 -8.17 -4.67 -1.72
N LEU A 67 -8.28 -4.95 -0.41
CA LEU A 67 -7.38 -4.43 0.61
C LEU A 67 -5.98 -5.07 0.54
N ASP A 68 -5.89 -6.36 0.22
CA ASP A 68 -4.62 -7.06 -0.04
C ASP A 68 -3.88 -6.48 -1.28
N GLU A 69 -4.61 -6.15 -2.35
CA GLU A 69 -4.05 -5.49 -3.52
C GLU A 69 -3.56 -4.07 -3.19
N LEU A 70 -4.35 -3.27 -2.47
CA LEU A 70 -3.96 -1.93 -2.04
C LEU A 70 -2.73 -1.96 -1.13
N GLU A 71 -2.65 -2.89 -0.18
CA GLU A 71 -1.47 -3.05 0.68
C GLU A 71 -0.21 -3.39 -0.15
N SER A 72 -0.33 -4.34 -1.10
CA SER A 72 0.77 -4.68 -2.02
C SER A 72 1.21 -3.49 -2.87
N ILE A 73 0.27 -2.66 -3.34
CA ILE A 73 0.58 -1.43 -4.09
C ILE A 73 1.31 -0.43 -3.21
N GLY A 74 0.85 -0.21 -1.96
CA GLY A 74 1.51 0.66 -0.99
C GLY A 74 2.97 0.29 -0.74
N GLN A 75 3.22 -1.01 -0.51
CA GLN A 75 4.57 -1.56 -0.33
C GLN A 75 5.46 -1.36 -1.58
N LYS A 76 4.94 -1.67 -2.78
CA LYS A 76 5.67 -1.47 -4.05
C LYS A 76 6.04 -0.02 -4.31
N ILE A 77 5.18 0.94 -3.94
CA ILE A 77 5.49 2.37 -4.04
C ILE A 77 6.72 2.71 -3.18
N VAL A 78 6.75 2.27 -1.92
CA VAL A 78 7.88 2.49 -1.01
C VAL A 78 9.17 1.84 -1.54
N GLU A 79 9.09 0.60 -2.04
CA GLU A 79 10.22 -0.13 -2.61
C GLU A 79 10.83 0.59 -3.82
N ILE A 80 10.00 0.96 -4.81
CA ILE A 80 10.43 1.66 -6.03
C ILE A 80 11.06 3.02 -5.70
N VAL A 81 10.46 3.76 -4.77
CA VAL A 81 10.97 5.06 -4.32
C VAL A 81 12.32 4.91 -3.63
N SER A 82 12.46 3.95 -2.72
CA SER A 82 13.72 3.69 -2.00
C SER A 82 14.83 3.24 -2.95
N ALA A 83 14.51 2.39 -3.92
CA ALA A 83 15.45 1.97 -4.95
C ALA A 83 15.94 3.16 -5.80
N ARG A 84 15.05 4.08 -6.17
CA ARG A 84 15.39 5.28 -6.94
C ARG A 84 16.31 6.23 -6.16
N VAL A 85 15.98 6.52 -4.89
CA VAL A 85 16.82 7.37 -4.02
C VAL A 85 18.23 6.80 -3.89
N SER A 86 18.38 5.48 -3.69
CA SER A 86 19.71 4.85 -3.62
C SER A 86 20.50 4.94 -4.93
N VAL A 87 19.83 4.97 -6.08
CA VAL A 87 20.49 5.18 -7.38
C VAL A 87 20.95 6.63 -7.53
N ASP A 88 20.10 7.60 -7.17
CA ASP A 88 20.43 9.03 -7.24
C ASP A 88 21.61 9.39 -6.30
N GLU A 89 21.66 8.84 -5.09
CA GLU A 89 22.77 8.98 -4.13
C GLU A 89 24.11 8.43 -4.69
N ARG A 90 24.07 7.28 -5.38
CA ARG A 90 25.25 6.69 -6.03
C ARG A 90 25.75 7.56 -7.17
N TYR A 91 24.84 8.11 -7.99
CA TYR A 91 25.21 9.03 -9.06
C TYR A 91 25.81 10.32 -8.50
N ALA A 92 25.19 10.95 -7.50
CA ALA A 92 25.73 12.15 -6.84
C ALA A 92 27.15 11.89 -6.28
N THR A 93 27.36 10.76 -5.61
CA THR A 93 28.69 10.34 -5.10
C THR A 93 29.71 10.15 -6.23
N SER A 94 29.30 9.58 -7.36
CA SER A 94 30.19 9.40 -8.51
C SER A 94 30.58 10.72 -9.18
N LEU A 95 29.64 11.66 -9.28
CA LEU A 95 29.85 12.98 -9.88
C LEU A 95 30.75 13.86 -9.00
N ASP A 96 30.57 13.84 -7.67
CA ASP A 96 31.46 14.53 -6.72
C ASP A 96 32.91 14.04 -6.83
N ARG A 97 33.12 12.72 -6.99
CA ARG A 97 34.46 12.15 -7.22
C ARG A 97 35.06 12.58 -8.56
N ILE A 98 34.25 12.60 -9.62
CA ILE A 98 34.70 13.05 -10.96
C ILE A 98 35.06 14.54 -10.91
N GLY A 99 34.23 15.39 -10.29
CA GLY A 99 34.51 16.82 -10.11
C GLY A 99 35.85 17.05 -9.41
N LYS A 100 36.04 16.44 -8.24
CA LYS A 100 37.32 16.51 -7.50
C LYS A 100 38.51 16.03 -8.32
N ALA A 101 38.36 14.95 -9.10
CA ALA A 101 39.44 14.45 -9.96
C ALA A 101 39.77 15.44 -11.10
N VAL A 102 38.77 16.08 -11.70
CA VAL A 102 38.96 17.11 -12.74
C VAL A 102 39.61 18.38 -12.17
N ASP A 103 39.18 18.83 -10.99
CA ASP A 103 39.80 19.97 -10.29
C ASP A 103 41.28 19.68 -10.01
N THR A 104 41.61 18.49 -9.49
CA THR A 104 43.00 18.06 -9.20
C THR A 104 43.86 17.91 -10.47
N MET A 105 43.25 17.77 -11.65
CA MET A 105 43.94 17.74 -12.96
C MET A 105 44.09 19.12 -13.61
N SER A 106 43.52 20.16 -12.99
CA SER A 106 43.51 21.54 -13.50
C SER A 106 44.47 22.48 -12.75
N GLU A 107 45.15 21.96 -11.71
CA GLU A 107 46.26 22.58 -10.97
C GLU A 107 47.64 22.11 -11.48
#